data_AF-A0A1M7YJW1-F1
#
_entry.id   AF-A0A1M7YJW1-F1
#
_cell.length_a   1.000
_cell.length_b   1.000
_cell.length_c   1.000
_cell.angle_alpha   90.00
_cell.angle_beta   90.00
_cell.angle_gamma   90.00
#
_symmetry.space_group_name_H-M   'P 1'
#
loop_
_entity.id
_entity.type
_entity.pdbx_description
1 polymer ?
#
loop_
_entity_poly.entity_id
_entity_poly.type
_entity_poly.pdbx_seq_one_letter_code
_entity_poly.pdbx_strand_id
1 'polypeptide(L)'
;MIAKDMKLPRSYEVMAAVLQHGDAVELARLLSCSPQLIRSWCRAPETEDEFSTGKFGPLDRLRTIIGMVREDDGIPDRAYPIGRYVAGLLCGVFVPMPQVAVEPDAQVMQRVSEVMLETGEAIEATRKAWFDNTPGEITNRERSICVAEIDDAIGSLVQLRRWIESKALISR
;
A
#
# COMPACT_ATOMS: atom_id res chain seq x y z
N MET A 1 7.50 -17.47 -18.62
CA MET A 1 6.99 -16.08 -18.62
C MET A 1 8.03 -15.25 -17.89
N ILE A 2 8.80 -14.42 -18.59
CA ILE A 2 9.87 -13.62 -17.98
C ILE A 2 9.18 -12.54 -17.15
N ALA A 3 9.26 -12.65 -15.83
CA ALA A 3 8.88 -11.55 -14.95
C ALA A 3 9.76 -10.36 -15.34
N LYS A 4 9.16 -9.36 -15.96
CA LYS A 4 9.81 -8.07 -16.17
C LYS A 4 10.05 -7.54 -14.76
N ASP A 5 11.29 -7.55 -14.29
CA ASP A 5 11.69 -6.89 -13.04
C ASP A 5 11.23 -5.43 -13.15
N MET A 6 10.07 -5.13 -12.56
CA MET A 6 9.60 -3.77 -12.43
C MET A 6 10.49 -3.10 -11.40
N LYS A 7 11.59 -2.53 -11.88
CA LYS A 7 12.47 -1.68 -11.09
C LYS A 7 11.60 -0.61 -10.43
N LEU A 8 11.50 -0.65 -9.11
CA LEU A 8 10.77 0.36 -8.34
C LEU A 8 11.29 1.75 -8.72
N PRO A 9 10.41 2.74 -8.92
CA PRO A 9 10.83 4.08 -9.28
C PRO A 9 11.73 4.65 -8.19
N ARG A 10 12.78 5.37 -8.59
CA ARG A 10 13.68 6.05 -7.66
C ARG A 10 12.93 7.20 -6.98
N SER A 11 13.34 7.58 -5.76
CA SER A 11 12.70 8.68 -5.01
C SER A 11 12.60 9.97 -5.80
N TYR A 12 13.65 10.34 -6.53
CA TYR A 12 13.67 11.56 -7.33
C TYR A 12 12.69 11.52 -8.51
N GLU A 13 12.44 10.34 -9.09
CA GLU A 13 11.47 10.15 -10.18
C GLU A 13 10.05 10.32 -9.65
N VAL A 14 9.77 9.78 -8.46
CA VAL A 14 8.48 9.97 -7.77
C VAL A 14 8.29 11.44 -7.42
N MET A 15 9.29 12.10 -6.84
CA MET A 15 9.22 13.52 -6.49
C MET A 15 9.04 14.41 -7.74
N ALA A 16 9.72 14.10 -8.84
CA ALA A 16 9.56 14.80 -10.11
C ALA A 16 8.14 14.62 -10.67
N ALA A 17 7.57 13.41 -10.59
CA ALA A 17 6.20 13.14 -11.03
C ALA A 17 5.16 13.92 -10.20
N VAL A 18 5.32 13.95 -8.87
CA VAL A 18 4.42 14.73 -7.98
C VAL A 18 4.47 16.23 -8.28
N LEU A 19 5.65 16.74 -8.64
CA LEU A 19 5.86 18.15 -8.93
C LEU A 19 5.69 18.52 -10.42
N GLN A 20 5.23 17.61 -11.29
CA GLN A 20 5.10 17.83 -12.75
C GLN A 20 4.37 19.13 -13.14
N HIS A 21 3.54 19.68 -12.26
CA HIS A 21 2.90 21.01 -12.41
C HIS A 21 2.90 21.86 -11.12
N GLY A 22 3.73 21.53 -10.14
CA GLY A 22 3.65 22.04 -8.78
C GLY A 22 4.73 23.06 -8.45
N ASP A 23 4.29 24.21 -7.96
CA ASP A 23 5.13 25.33 -7.55
C ASP A 23 6.12 24.93 -6.44
N ALA A 24 7.36 24.61 -6.84
CA ALA A 24 8.44 24.33 -5.90
C ALA A 24 8.66 25.48 -4.90
N VAL A 25 8.23 26.71 -5.24
CA VAL A 25 8.26 27.86 -4.33
C VAL A 25 7.18 27.73 -3.27
N GLU A 26 5.97 27.33 -3.64
CA GLU A 26 4.88 27.10 -2.68
C GLU A 26 5.16 25.93 -1.75
N LEU A 27 5.67 24.81 -2.28
CA LEU A 27 6.07 23.68 -1.43
C LEU A 27 7.22 24.07 -0.49
N ALA A 28 8.19 24.84 -0.98
CA ALA A 28 9.27 25.37 -0.16
C ALA A 28 8.75 26.28 0.96
N ARG A 29 7.75 27.13 0.66
CA ARG A 29 7.09 28.00 1.65
C ARG A 29 6.39 27.17 2.73
N LEU A 30 5.61 26.15 2.35
CA LEU A 30 4.90 25.29 3.29
C LEU A 30 5.86 24.48 4.19
N LEU A 31 6.98 24.03 3.63
CA LEU A 31 7.99 23.26 4.36
C LEU A 31 9.06 24.13 5.03
N SER A 32 8.97 25.46 4.93
CA SER A 32 9.95 26.41 5.46
C SER A 32 11.39 26.08 5.04
N CYS A 33 11.60 25.77 3.77
CA CYS A 33 12.90 25.44 3.19
C CYS A 33 13.14 26.18 1.87
N SER A 34 14.30 26.00 1.23
CA SER A 34 14.61 26.69 -0.01
C SER A 34 13.98 26.00 -1.24
N PRO A 35 13.47 26.73 -2.24
CA PRO A 35 13.00 26.15 -3.49
C PRO A 35 14.09 25.32 -4.22
N GLN A 36 15.36 25.68 -4.04
CA GLN A 36 16.49 24.93 -4.57
C GLN A 36 16.62 23.54 -3.92
N LEU A 37 16.31 23.42 -2.62
CA LEU A 37 16.28 22.13 -1.94
C LEU A 37 15.16 21.25 -2.51
N ILE A 38 13.96 21.80 -2.72
CA ILE A 38 12.84 21.07 -3.35
C ILE A 38 13.24 20.56 -4.73
N ARG A 39 13.83 21.41 -5.58
CA ARG A 39 14.31 21.02 -6.92
C ARG A 39 15.39 19.95 -6.86
N SER A 40 16.24 19.98 -5.83
CA SER A 40 17.28 18.96 -5.65
C SER A 40 16.69 17.57 -5.37
N TRP A 41 15.49 17.47 -4.81
CA TRP A 41 14.80 16.20 -4.59
C TRP A 41 14.21 15.59 -5.87
N CYS A 42 14.12 16.36 -6.96
CA CYS A 42 13.54 15.91 -8.24
C CYS A 42 14.58 15.44 -9.26
N ARG A 43 15.88 15.55 -8.94
CA ARG A 43 16.98 15.15 -9.84
C ARG A 43 17.77 13.99 -9.27
N ALA A 44 18.43 13.26 -10.14
CA ALA A 44 19.43 12.30 -9.73
C ALA A 44 20.62 13.03 -9.06
N PRO A 45 21.28 12.41 -8.06
CA PRO A 45 22.52 12.96 -7.51
C PRO A 45 23.60 12.99 -8.58
N GLU A 46 24.36 14.08 -8.64
CA GLU A 46 25.38 14.28 -9.70
C GLU A 46 26.79 13.85 -9.26
N THR A 47 27.03 13.71 -7.95
CA THR A 47 28.33 13.31 -7.39
C THR A 47 28.19 12.23 -6.32
N GLU A 48 29.25 11.44 -6.10
CA GLU A 48 29.31 10.48 -4.98
C GLU A 48 29.25 11.18 -3.62
N ASP A 49 29.76 12.42 -3.52
CA ASP A 49 29.60 13.25 -2.34
C ASP A 49 28.13 13.64 -2.11
N GLU A 50 27.37 14.00 -3.15
CA GLU A 50 25.92 14.24 -3.01
C GLU A 50 25.15 12.97 -2.62
N PHE A 51 25.63 11.81 -3.07
CA PHE A 51 25.10 10.52 -2.71
C PHE A 51 25.36 10.18 -1.23
N SER A 52 26.54 10.53 -0.70
CA SER A 52 26.97 10.21 0.67
C SER A 52 26.57 11.27 1.73
N THR A 53 26.53 12.56 1.38
CA THR A 53 26.30 13.68 2.31
C THR A 53 24.83 14.04 2.56
N GLY A 54 23.90 13.43 1.85
CA GLY A 54 22.52 13.38 2.32
C GLY A 54 21.69 14.64 2.14
N LYS A 55 21.64 15.17 0.91
CA LYS A 55 20.46 15.94 0.44
C LYS A 55 19.27 14.99 0.22
N PHE A 56 18.97 14.17 1.22
CA PHE A 56 17.91 13.18 1.18
C PHE A 56 16.57 13.89 1.15
N GLY A 57 15.82 13.63 0.08
CA GLY A 57 14.41 13.99 0.04
C GLY A 57 13.62 13.25 1.12
N PRO A 58 12.39 13.69 1.38
CA PRO A 58 11.53 13.08 2.39
C PRO A 58 11.32 11.58 2.14
N LEU A 59 11.22 11.14 0.88
CA LEU A 59 11.06 9.73 0.53
C LEU A 59 12.30 8.88 0.85
N ASP A 60 13.50 9.44 0.69
CA ASP A 60 14.74 8.74 1.03
C ASP A 60 14.87 8.57 2.55
N ARG A 61 14.50 9.60 3.32
CA ARG A 61 14.49 9.55 4.80
C ARG A 61 13.53 8.48 5.31
N LEU A 62 12.32 8.40 4.74
CA LEU A 62 11.36 7.35 5.06
C LEU A 62 11.93 5.96 4.74
N ARG A 63 12.60 5.80 3.60
CA ARG A 63 13.26 4.54 3.23
C ARG A 63 14.33 4.14 4.25
N THR A 64 15.14 5.08 4.73
CA THR A 64 16.15 4.83 5.75
C THR A 64 15.53 4.38 7.07
N ILE A 65 14.44 5.02 7.52
CA ILE A 65 13.72 4.63 8.74
C ILE A 65 13.19 3.19 8.60
N ILE A 66 12.58 2.86 7.46
CA ILE A 66 12.09 1.50 7.18
C ILE A 66 13.25 0.49 7.15
N GLY A 67 14.38 0.87 6.55
CA GLY A 67 15.59 0.05 6.49
C GLY A 67 16.13 -0.28 7.88
N MET A 68 16.27 0.73 8.74
CA MET A 68 16.71 0.57 10.14
C MET A 68 15.82 -0.40 10.91
N VAL A 69 14.49 -0.27 10.81
CA VAL A 69 13.54 -1.19 11.45
C VAL A 69 13.71 -2.62 10.95
N ARG A 70 13.91 -2.79 9.63
CA ARG A 70 14.12 -4.11 9.04
C ARG A 70 15.44 -4.74 9.48
N GLU A 71 16.50 -3.96 9.66
CA GLU A 71 17.79 -4.44 10.16
C GLU A 71 17.69 -4.90 11.61
N ASP A 72 16.96 -4.17 12.45
CA ASP A 72 16.76 -4.51 13.87
C ASP A 72 15.88 -5.75 14.07
N ASP A 73 14.77 -5.85 13.34
CA ASP A 73 13.74 -6.87 13.56
C ASP A 73 13.83 -8.07 12.60
N GLY A 74 14.68 -7.99 11.56
CA GLY A 74 14.73 -8.94 10.45
C GLY A 74 13.54 -8.87 9.48
N ILE A 75 12.47 -8.15 9.83
CA ILE A 75 11.24 -7.96 9.05
C ILE A 75 10.75 -6.50 9.12
N PRO A 76 10.11 -5.96 8.07
CA PRO A 76 9.69 -4.55 8.04
C PRO A 76 8.35 -4.27 8.76
N ASP A 77 7.76 -5.24 9.42
CA ASP A 77 6.38 -5.18 9.96
C ASP A 77 6.18 -4.02 10.94
N ARG A 78 7.19 -3.73 11.78
CA ARG A 78 7.18 -2.59 12.70
C ARG A 78 7.15 -1.23 11.98
N ALA A 79 7.48 -1.18 10.69
CA ALA A 79 7.38 0.02 9.86
C ALA A 79 6.02 0.15 9.14
N TYR A 80 5.16 -0.87 9.15
CA TYR A 80 3.83 -0.82 8.52
C TYR A 80 2.91 0.32 8.99
N PRO A 81 2.95 0.79 10.26
CA PRO A 81 2.20 1.97 10.68
C PRO A 81 2.49 3.21 9.82
N ILE A 82 3.72 3.38 9.31
CA ILE A 82 4.09 4.47 8.40
C ILE A 82 3.29 4.34 7.08
N GLY A 83 3.28 3.14 6.50
CA GLY A 83 2.54 2.87 5.26
C GLY A 83 1.04 3.09 5.41
N ARG A 84 0.44 2.64 6.52
CA ARG A 84 -0.99 2.87 6.82
C ARG A 84 -1.31 4.35 6.96
N TYR A 85 -0.46 5.11 7.65
CA TYR A 85 -0.65 6.55 7.82
C TYR A 85 -0.64 7.28 6.47
N VAL A 86 0.36 7.01 5.61
CA VAL A 86 0.45 7.62 4.28
C VAL A 86 -0.74 7.22 3.39
N ALA A 87 -1.14 5.94 3.42
CA ALA A 87 -2.30 5.49 2.66
C ALA A 87 -3.60 6.19 3.11
N GLY A 88 -3.79 6.38 4.42
CA GLY A 88 -4.95 7.10 4.97
C GLY A 88 -5.03 8.54 4.49
N LEU A 89 -3.91 9.26 4.39
CA LEU A 89 -3.87 10.62 3.84
C LEU A 89 -4.28 10.69 2.36
N LEU A 90 -4.13 9.59 1.63
CA LEU A 90 -4.46 9.49 0.20
C LEU A 90 -5.81 8.81 -0.05
N CYS A 91 -6.62 8.58 1.00
CA CYS A 91 -7.85 7.76 0.94
C CYS A 91 -7.60 6.36 0.32
N GLY A 92 -6.39 5.82 0.47
CA GLY A 92 -5.98 4.53 -0.08
C GLY A 92 -5.89 3.44 0.98
N VAL A 93 -5.53 2.23 0.53
CA VAL A 93 -5.31 1.06 1.38
C VAL A 93 -3.85 0.65 1.30
N PHE A 94 -3.19 0.50 2.45
CA PHE A 94 -1.86 -0.10 2.52
C PHE A 94 -1.96 -1.62 2.57
N VAL A 95 -1.45 -2.29 1.53
CA VAL A 95 -1.34 -3.74 1.46
C VAL A 95 0.15 -4.10 1.54
N PRO A 96 0.62 -4.72 2.63
CA PRO A 96 1.99 -5.19 2.68
C PRO A 96 2.20 -6.27 1.61
N MET A 97 3.33 -6.19 0.89
CA MET A 97 3.68 -7.25 -0.05
C MET A 97 3.87 -8.56 0.73
N PRO A 98 3.21 -9.65 0.31
CA PRO A 98 3.39 -10.94 0.98
C PRO A 98 4.87 -11.30 0.93
N GLN A 99 5.42 -11.72 2.07
CA GLN A 99 6.74 -12.34 2.07
C GLN A 99 6.65 -13.55 1.14
N VAL A 100 7.52 -13.59 0.13
CA VAL A 100 7.54 -14.69 -0.84
C VAL A 100 7.95 -15.94 -0.07
N ALA A 101 6.96 -16.67 0.43
CA ALA A 101 7.18 -17.99 0.95
C ALA A 101 7.68 -18.86 -0.21
N VAL A 102 8.79 -19.55 0.04
CA VAL A 102 9.38 -20.50 -0.89
C VAL A 102 8.33 -21.60 -1.07
N GLU A 103 7.70 -21.61 -2.24
CA GLU A 103 6.61 -22.46 -2.69
C GLU A 103 5.20 -22.12 -2.17
N PRO A 104 4.27 -21.70 -3.06
CA PRO A 104 2.87 -21.60 -2.71
C PRO A 104 2.30 -23.00 -2.48
N ASP A 105 1.80 -23.26 -1.27
CA ASP A 105 0.98 -24.44 -1.00
C ASP A 105 -0.26 -24.40 -1.91
N ALA A 106 -0.40 -25.41 -2.77
CA ALA A 106 -1.50 -25.53 -3.71
C ALA A 106 -2.88 -25.42 -3.03
N GLN A 107 -3.00 -25.88 -1.77
CA GLN A 107 -4.24 -25.72 -1.00
C GLN A 107 -4.51 -24.27 -0.62
N VAL A 108 -3.47 -23.50 -0.29
CA VAL A 108 -3.62 -22.07 0.04
C VAL A 108 -4.02 -21.30 -1.21
N MET A 109 -3.40 -21.58 -2.36
CA MET A 109 -3.77 -20.96 -3.63
C MET A 109 -5.21 -21.31 -4.04
N GLN A 110 -5.63 -22.56 -3.85
CA GLN A 110 -7.00 -22.98 -4.13
C GLN A 110 -8.01 -22.23 -3.25
N ARG A 111 -7.75 -22.10 -1.94
CA ARG A 111 -8.61 -21.33 -1.02
C ARG A 111 -8.66 -19.85 -1.36
N VAL A 112 -7.52 -19.25 -1.75
CA VAL A 112 -7.49 -17.85 -2.21
C VAL A 112 -8.32 -17.69 -3.47
N SER A 113 -8.21 -18.62 -4.42
CA SER A 113 -9.04 -18.61 -5.63
C SER A 113 -10.52 -18.75 -5.33
N GLU A 114 -10.91 -19.62 -4.39
CA GLU A 114 -12.31 -19.78 -3.94
C GLU A 114 -12.86 -18.47 -3.35
N VAL A 115 -12.12 -17.84 -2.43
CA VAL A 115 -12.51 -16.55 -1.83
C VAL A 115 -12.62 -15.45 -2.88
N MET A 116 -11.70 -15.39 -3.84
CA MET A 116 -11.78 -14.40 -4.93
C MET A 116 -12.99 -14.65 -5.83
N LEU A 117 -13.36 -15.91 -6.06
CA LEU A 117 -14.54 -16.27 -6.84
C LEU A 117 -15.82 -15.83 -6.11
N GLU A 118 -15.96 -16.19 -4.84
CA GLU A 118 -17.10 -15.79 -4.00
C GLU A 118 -17.23 -14.26 -3.91
N THR A 119 -16.11 -13.56 -3.75
CA THR A 119 -16.10 -12.10 -3.74
C THR A 119 -16.54 -11.53 -5.09
N GLY A 120 -16.06 -12.09 -6.20
CA GLY A 120 -16.46 -11.70 -7.55
C GLY A 120 -17.95 -11.92 -7.81
N GLU A 121 -18.49 -13.05 -7.34
CA GLU A 121 -19.92 -13.36 -7.42
C GLU A 121 -20.76 -12.40 -6.58
N ALA A 122 -20.30 -12.07 -5.36
CA ALA A 122 -20.97 -11.09 -4.51
C ALA A 122 -20.96 -9.68 -5.13
N ILE A 123 -19.85 -9.27 -5.73
CA ILE A 123 -19.74 -7.99 -6.47
C ILE A 123 -20.69 -7.99 -7.67
N GLU A 124 -20.73 -9.07 -8.45
CA GLU A 124 -21.60 -9.16 -9.64
C GLU A 124 -23.08 -9.24 -9.25
N ALA A 125 -23.43 -9.95 -8.19
CA ALA A 125 -24.79 -9.97 -7.63
C ALA A 125 -25.21 -8.57 -7.17
N THR A 126 -24.30 -7.86 -6.48
CA THR A 126 -24.52 -6.47 -6.06
C THR A 126 -24.65 -5.55 -7.27
N ARG A 127 -23.82 -5.72 -8.31
CA ARG A 127 -23.90 -4.95 -9.56
C ARG A 127 -25.23 -5.17 -10.26
N LYS A 128 -25.70 -6.42 -10.38
CA LYS A 128 -27.01 -6.75 -10.98
C LYS A 128 -28.16 -6.18 -10.15
N ALA A 129 -28.11 -6.31 -8.83
CA ALA A 129 -29.09 -5.69 -7.94
C ALA A 129 -29.11 -4.15 -8.10
N TRP A 130 -27.94 -3.55 -8.26
CA TRP A 130 -27.75 -2.09 -8.41
C TRP A 130 -28.18 -1.55 -9.77
N PHE A 131 -27.79 -2.20 -10.86
CA PHE A 131 -27.99 -1.68 -12.23
C PHE A 131 -29.21 -2.24 -12.93
N ASP A 132 -29.55 -3.51 -12.67
CA ASP A 132 -30.56 -4.22 -13.45
C ASP A 132 -31.92 -4.23 -12.73
N ASN A 133 -31.94 -4.30 -11.40
CA ASN A 133 -33.19 -4.46 -10.62
C ASN A 133 -33.70 -3.17 -9.94
N THR A 134 -32.81 -2.21 -9.65
CA THR A 134 -33.17 -0.97 -8.94
C THR A 134 -32.27 0.19 -9.40
N PRO A 135 -32.40 0.66 -10.65
CA PRO A 135 -31.57 1.76 -11.14
C PRO A 135 -31.91 3.05 -10.38
N GLY A 136 -31.05 3.43 -9.44
CA GLY A 136 -31.00 4.78 -8.87
C GLY A 136 -31.42 4.96 -7.40
N GLU A 137 -31.92 3.96 -6.68
CA GLU A 137 -32.35 4.15 -5.29
C GLU A 137 -31.97 2.97 -4.40
N ILE A 138 -30.78 3.04 -3.77
CA ILE A 138 -30.51 2.26 -2.56
C ILE A 138 -31.13 3.01 -1.38
N THR A 139 -32.03 2.35 -0.66
CA THR A 139 -32.51 2.88 0.61
C THR A 139 -31.39 2.83 1.66
N ASN A 140 -31.39 3.76 2.61
CA ASN A 140 -30.39 3.78 3.70
C ASN A 140 -30.30 2.44 4.46
N ARG A 141 -31.40 1.68 4.49
CA ARG A 141 -31.46 0.36 5.12
C ARG A 141 -30.64 -0.68 4.34
N GLU A 142 -30.80 -0.73 3.02
CA GLU A 142 -30.05 -1.67 2.16
C GLU A 142 -28.56 -1.33 2.13
N ARG A 143 -28.23 -0.04 2.14
CA ARG A 143 -26.83 0.41 2.32
C ARG A 143 -26.25 -0.11 3.63
N SER A 144 -26.99 -0.01 4.72
CA SER A 144 -26.54 -0.45 6.04
C SER A 144 -26.33 -1.96 6.11
N ILE A 145 -27.18 -2.75 5.43
CA ILE A 145 -27.04 -4.22 5.37
C ILE A 145 -25.79 -4.58 4.57
N CYS A 146 -25.61 -3.98 3.39
CA CYS A 146 -24.45 -4.24 2.53
C CYS A 146 -23.13 -3.85 3.21
N VAL A 147 -23.09 -2.70 3.90
CA VAL A 147 -21.91 -2.30 4.70
C VAL A 147 -21.65 -3.30 5.83
N ALA A 148 -22.69 -3.77 6.53
CA ALA A 148 -22.52 -4.77 7.59
C ALA A 148 -21.98 -6.11 7.05
N GLU A 149 -22.44 -6.56 5.88
CA GLU A 149 -21.95 -7.78 5.23
C GLU A 149 -20.48 -7.63 4.78
N ILE A 150 -20.11 -6.47 4.24
CA ILE A 150 -18.72 -6.15 3.91
C ILE A 150 -17.84 -6.14 5.16
N ASP A 151 -18.31 -5.50 6.24
CA ASP A 151 -17.58 -5.43 7.51
C ASP A 151 -17.41 -6.82 8.15
N ASP A 152 -18.40 -7.69 8.04
CA ASP A 152 -18.33 -9.07 8.54
C ASP A 152 -17.37 -9.94 7.71
N ALA A 153 -17.37 -9.77 6.38
CA ALA A 153 -16.40 -10.41 5.50
C ALA A 153 -14.97 -9.94 5.80
N ILE A 154 -14.76 -8.64 6.02
CA ILE A 154 -13.49 -8.07 6.45
C ILE A 154 -13.08 -8.65 7.82
N GLY A 155 -14.01 -8.74 8.76
CA GLY A 155 -13.80 -9.34 10.07
C GLY A 155 -13.32 -10.79 9.97
N SER A 156 -13.97 -11.58 9.12
CA SER A 156 -13.61 -12.97 8.85
C SER A 156 -12.21 -13.11 8.23
N LEU A 157 -11.84 -12.24 7.29
CA LEU A 157 -10.50 -12.20 6.71
C LEU A 157 -9.42 -11.84 7.74
N VAL A 158 -9.71 -10.89 8.64
CA VAL A 158 -8.79 -10.53 9.74
C VAL A 158 -8.62 -11.69 10.72
N GLN A 159 -9.69 -12.43 11.03
CA GLN A 159 -9.61 -13.60 11.90
C GLN A 159 -8.80 -14.73 11.26
N LEU A 160 -9.03 -15.02 9.97
CA LEU A 160 -8.26 -16.00 9.22
C LEU A 160 -6.76 -15.66 9.24
N ARG A 161 -6.42 -14.39 8.98
CA ARG A 161 -5.05 -13.92 9.07
C ARG A 161 -4.43 -14.19 10.45
N ARG A 162 -5.11 -13.81 11.53
CA ARG A 162 -4.62 -14.03 12.91
C ARG A 162 -4.45 -15.52 13.22
N TRP A 163 -5.35 -16.36 12.75
CA TRP A 163 -5.25 -17.80 12.92
C TRP A 163 -4.01 -18.38 12.22
N ILE A 164 -3.76 -17.97 10.97
CA ILE A 164 -2.54 -18.35 10.23
C ILE A 164 -1.28 -17.92 10.98
N GLU A 165 -1.24 -16.67 11.46
CA GLU A 165 -0.13 -16.13 12.25
C GLU A 165 0.09 -16.95 13.55
N SER A 166 -0.99 -17.33 14.25
CA SER A 166 -0.89 -18.14 15.48
C SER A 166 -0.39 -19.57 15.24
N LYS A 167 -0.74 -20.19 14.11
CA LYS A 167 -0.34 -21.57 13.76
C LYS A 167 1.12 -21.63 13.29
N ALA A 168 1.60 -20.58 12.63
CA ALA A 168 3.00 -20.43 12.23
C ALA A 168 3.95 -20.32 13.44
N LEU A 169 3.48 -19.76 14.56
CA LEU A 169 4.24 -19.65 15.82
C LEU A 169 4.36 -20.97 16.61
N ILE A 170 3.44 -21.92 16.42
CA ILE A 170 3.42 -23.22 17.13
C ILE A 170 4.31 -24.27 16.44
N SER A 171 4.74 -24.01 15.20
CA SER A 171 5.54 -24.93 14.38
C SER A 171 7.05 -24.63 14.42
N ARG A 172 7.49 -23.77 15.35
CA ARG A 172 8.89 -23.48 15.68
C ARG A 172 9.16 -23.85 17.14
#